data_AF-A0A178K452-F1
#
_entry.id   AF-A0A178K452-F1
#
_cell.length_a   1.000
_cell.length_b   1.000
_cell.length_c   1.000
_cell.angle_alpha   90.00
_cell.angle_beta   90.00
_cell.angle_gamma   90.00
#
_symmetry.space_group_name_H-M   'P 1'
#
loop_
_entity.id
_entity.type
_entity.pdbx_description
1 polymer ?
#
loop_
_entity_poly.entity_id
_entity_poly.type
_entity_poly.pdbx_seq_one_letter_code
_entity_poly.pdbx_strand_id
1 'polypeptide(L)'
;MNTDTVVRIHEFLTEYYLNSPDPISPPGVKDIGLLDSAVIRKDMTGGGADLFQGVFMKAAALFHGIISNHSFFNGNKRTALLSALAYLGDNSYWVTKCTDEEMFEFTREVAAHEISDNRDNEIKIIAEWFKRHSRRREVKDQRMKLHELQERLSEFGFHVEDRCKNNLLDIFKGDKHVTSIRQKGVKGSEEYDVKYIKILRKKLKLTPDYGIDSFAFYGVKGSIGTLNKYMSIRHEVMRELAKI
;
A
#
# COMPACT_ATOMS: atom_id res chain seq x y z
N MET A 1 -0.06 14.77 -3.02
CA MET A 1 -1.50 14.49 -3.18
C MET A 1 -2.31 15.79 -3.16
N ASN A 2 -3.18 15.95 -4.16
CA ASN A 2 -4.10 17.09 -4.36
C ASN A 2 -5.55 16.57 -4.50
N THR A 3 -6.53 17.47 -4.64
CA THR A 3 -7.95 17.11 -4.74
C THR A 3 -8.26 16.17 -5.90
N ASP A 4 -7.71 16.44 -7.09
CA ASP A 4 -7.88 15.57 -8.27
C ASP A 4 -7.43 14.13 -7.99
N THR A 5 -6.33 13.96 -7.27
CA THR A 5 -5.86 12.62 -6.86
C THR A 5 -6.89 11.92 -5.97
N VAL A 6 -7.50 12.64 -5.02
CA VAL A 6 -8.51 12.06 -4.11
C VAL A 6 -9.79 11.71 -4.85
N VAL A 7 -10.21 12.52 -5.83
CA VAL A 7 -11.33 12.20 -6.71
C VAL A 7 -11.05 10.93 -7.52
N ARG A 8 -9.85 10.80 -8.12
CA ARG A 8 -9.46 9.57 -8.84
C ARG A 8 -9.43 8.34 -7.95
N ILE A 9 -9.01 8.48 -6.69
CA ILE A 9 -9.07 7.40 -5.70
C ILE A 9 -10.52 6.97 -5.45
N HIS A 10 -11.44 7.94 -5.33
CA HIS A 10 -12.87 7.67 -5.15
C HIS A 10 -13.49 6.98 -6.38
N GLU A 11 -13.17 7.43 -7.59
CA GLU A 11 -13.60 6.82 -8.84
C GLU A 11 -13.10 5.39 -8.97
N PHE A 12 -11.81 5.16 -8.68
CA PHE A 12 -11.21 3.83 -8.65
C PHE A 12 -11.93 2.90 -7.67
N LEU A 13 -12.21 3.37 -6.45
CA LEU A 13 -12.96 2.58 -5.48
C LEU A 13 -14.38 2.28 -5.97
N THR A 14 -15.04 3.25 -6.60
CA THR A 14 -16.40 3.07 -7.14
C THR A 14 -16.42 1.98 -8.21
N GLU A 15 -15.49 2.02 -9.15
CA GLU A 15 -15.35 1.00 -10.20
C GLU A 15 -15.01 -0.36 -9.60
N TYR A 16 -14.05 -0.40 -8.67
CA TYR A 16 -13.60 -1.62 -8.02
C TYR A 16 -14.72 -2.34 -7.24
N TYR A 17 -15.62 -1.59 -6.59
CA TYR A 17 -16.74 -2.13 -5.81
C TYR A 17 -18.06 -2.25 -6.59
N LEU A 18 -18.10 -1.89 -7.88
CA LEU A 18 -19.35 -1.83 -8.67
C LEU A 18 -20.15 -3.14 -8.65
N ASN A 19 -19.46 -4.28 -8.78
CA ASN A 19 -20.07 -5.61 -8.79
C ASN A 19 -19.96 -6.35 -7.44
N SER A 20 -19.65 -5.62 -6.37
CA SER A 20 -19.58 -6.19 -5.01
C SER A 20 -20.94 -6.10 -4.29
N PRO A 21 -21.15 -6.83 -3.18
CA PRO A 21 -22.36 -6.69 -2.37
C PRO A 21 -22.58 -5.27 -1.81
N ASP A 22 -21.51 -4.49 -1.66
CA ASP A 22 -21.53 -3.17 -1.00
C ASP A 22 -20.93 -2.06 -1.90
N PRO A 23 -21.57 -1.73 -3.04
CA PRO A 23 -21.07 -0.72 -3.95
C PRO A 23 -21.03 0.68 -3.31
N ILE A 24 -20.20 1.57 -3.85
CA ILE A 24 -20.27 3.00 -3.50
C ILE A 24 -21.41 3.61 -4.29
N SER A 25 -22.57 3.78 -3.65
CA SER A 25 -23.77 4.36 -4.27
C SER A 25 -24.54 5.25 -3.29
N PRO A 26 -24.96 6.48 -3.68
CA PRO A 26 -24.59 7.15 -4.93
C PRO A 26 -23.09 7.51 -4.94
N PRO A 27 -22.40 7.36 -6.08
CA PRO A 27 -20.99 7.77 -6.19
C PRO A 27 -20.86 9.27 -6.48
N GLY A 28 -19.64 9.78 -6.34
CA GLY A 28 -19.27 11.12 -6.79
C GLY A 28 -19.11 12.13 -5.65
N VAL A 29 -18.52 13.27 -6.02
CA VAL A 29 -18.29 14.40 -5.12
C VAL A 29 -19.64 15.07 -4.82
N LYS A 30 -19.97 15.16 -3.53
CA LYS A 30 -21.15 15.87 -3.04
C LYS A 30 -20.90 17.38 -3.00
N ASP A 31 -19.73 17.76 -2.48
CA ASP A 31 -19.31 19.17 -2.36
C ASP A 31 -17.80 19.28 -2.56
N ILE A 32 -17.41 19.95 -3.64
CA ILE A 32 -16.00 20.13 -4.00
C ILE A 32 -15.27 21.09 -3.04
N GLY A 33 -15.96 22.09 -2.49
CA GLY A 33 -15.37 23.03 -1.53
C GLY A 33 -15.04 22.35 -0.21
N LEU A 34 -15.92 21.44 0.25
CA LEU A 34 -15.63 20.60 1.42
C LEU A 34 -14.46 19.65 1.16
N LEU A 35 -14.34 19.11 -0.05
CA LEU A 35 -13.21 18.25 -0.42
C LEU A 35 -11.90 19.03 -0.47
N ASP A 36 -11.89 20.18 -1.14
CA ASP A 36 -10.72 21.06 -1.23
C ASP A 36 -10.26 21.49 0.16
N SER A 37 -11.20 21.87 1.02
CA SER A 37 -10.89 22.20 2.42
C SER A 37 -10.26 21.01 3.16
N ALA A 38 -10.80 19.80 2.99
CA ALA A 38 -10.25 18.59 3.61
C ALA A 38 -8.81 18.30 3.13
N VAL A 39 -8.55 18.44 1.84
CA VAL A 39 -7.25 18.11 1.24
C VAL A 39 -6.19 19.18 1.54
N ILE A 40 -6.55 20.47 1.49
CA ILE A 40 -5.65 21.58 1.80
C ILE A 40 -5.28 21.60 3.29
N ARG A 41 -6.15 21.05 4.16
CA ARG A 41 -5.93 21.01 5.62
C ARG A 41 -4.53 20.54 5.99
N LYS A 42 -4.01 19.50 5.31
CA LYS A 42 -2.67 18.94 5.58
C LYS A 42 -1.50 19.90 5.36
N ASP A 43 -1.72 20.98 4.60
CA ASP A 43 -0.71 22.00 4.27
C ASP A 43 -1.03 23.36 4.93
N MET A 44 -1.99 23.41 5.86
CA MET A 44 -2.32 24.65 6.55
C MET A 44 -1.18 25.14 7.43
N THR A 45 -0.96 26.46 7.38
CA THR A 45 0.01 27.16 8.22
C THR A 45 -0.71 28.05 9.24
N GLY A 46 -0.19 28.12 10.46
CA GLY A 46 -0.67 29.01 11.52
C GLY A 46 0.49 29.57 12.31
N GLY A 47 0.44 30.88 12.64
CA GLY A 47 1.54 31.55 13.32
C GLY A 47 2.86 31.54 12.52
N GLY A 48 2.79 31.43 11.19
CA GLY A 48 3.97 31.34 10.31
C GLY A 48 4.62 29.96 10.23
N ALA A 49 4.04 28.93 10.86
CA ALA A 49 4.57 27.56 10.86
C ALA A 49 3.55 26.56 10.28
N ASP A 50 4.05 25.43 9.75
CA ASP A 50 3.24 24.29 9.32
C ASP A 50 2.52 23.67 10.52
N LEU A 51 1.18 23.67 10.51
CA LEU A 51 0.36 23.14 11.60
C LEU A 51 0.45 21.61 11.71
N PHE A 52 0.71 20.93 10.59
CA PHE A 52 0.73 19.47 10.50
C PHE A 52 2.14 19.00 10.15
N GLN A 53 3.10 19.37 10.97
CA GLN A 53 4.51 19.09 10.72
C GLN A 53 4.80 17.59 10.62
N GLY A 54 5.39 17.19 9.50
CA GLY A 54 5.84 15.81 9.25
C GLY A 54 4.80 14.92 8.58
N VAL A 55 5.28 13.86 7.94
CA VAL A 55 4.47 12.99 7.06
C VAL A 55 3.23 12.43 7.76
N PHE A 56 3.36 11.96 9.00
CA PHE A 56 2.25 11.35 9.73
C PHE A 56 1.17 12.34 10.16
N MET A 57 1.56 13.56 10.55
CA MET A 57 0.60 14.63 10.87
C MET A 57 -0.17 15.05 9.62
N LYS A 58 0.50 15.17 8.47
CA LYS A 58 -0.17 15.47 7.19
C LYS A 58 -1.10 14.34 6.75
N ALA A 59 -0.68 13.09 6.90
CA ALA A 59 -1.52 11.93 6.60
C ALA A 59 -2.77 11.90 7.50
N ALA A 60 -2.60 12.19 8.79
CA ALA A 60 -3.68 12.26 9.76
C ALA A 60 -4.66 13.40 9.47
N ALA A 61 -4.16 14.60 9.16
CA ALA A 61 -4.98 15.74 8.81
C ALA A 61 -5.79 15.50 7.52
N LEU A 62 -5.18 14.86 6.52
CA LEU A 62 -5.86 14.46 5.29
C LEU A 62 -6.95 13.41 5.56
N PHE A 63 -6.61 12.36 6.31
CA PHE A 63 -7.55 11.29 6.68
C PHE A 63 -8.76 11.84 7.42
N HIS A 64 -8.50 12.58 8.50
CA HIS A 64 -9.52 13.21 9.33
C HIS A 64 -10.33 14.26 8.55
N GLY A 65 -9.70 15.03 7.67
CA GLY A 65 -10.41 15.99 6.83
C GLY A 65 -11.44 15.32 5.92
N ILE A 66 -11.04 14.28 5.18
CA ILE A 66 -11.93 13.63 4.21
C ILE A 66 -13.05 12.87 4.93
N ILE A 67 -12.73 12.19 6.03
CA ILE A 67 -13.71 11.35 6.74
C ILE A 67 -14.80 12.20 7.43
N SER A 68 -14.44 13.34 8.00
CA SER A 68 -15.37 14.21 8.74
C SER A 68 -16.13 15.21 7.85
N ASN A 69 -15.54 15.65 6.73
CA ASN A 69 -16.20 16.65 5.88
C ASN A 69 -17.31 16.05 4.99
N HIS A 70 -17.44 14.72 4.91
CA HIS A 70 -18.45 14.04 4.09
C HIS A 70 -18.53 14.59 2.65
N SER A 71 -17.36 14.78 2.03
CA SER A 71 -17.23 15.46 0.73
C SER A 71 -17.79 14.65 -0.45
N PHE A 72 -18.03 13.35 -0.27
CA PHE A 72 -18.63 12.46 -1.26
C PHE A 72 -20.05 12.04 -0.84
N PHE A 73 -20.89 11.67 -1.81
CA PHE A 73 -22.24 11.17 -1.53
C PHE A 73 -22.22 9.88 -0.71
N ASN A 74 -21.32 8.96 -1.03
CA ASN A 74 -21.02 7.76 -0.25
C ASN A 74 -19.51 7.46 -0.33
N GLY A 75 -19.01 6.47 0.41
CA GLY A 75 -17.63 6.01 0.30
C GLY A 75 -16.58 6.90 0.98
N ASN A 76 -17.00 7.86 1.83
CA ASN A 76 -16.10 8.78 2.53
C ASN A 76 -15.03 8.04 3.36
N LYS A 77 -15.42 7.05 4.17
CA LYS A 77 -14.49 6.26 5.01
C LYS A 77 -13.44 5.53 4.18
N ARG A 78 -13.89 4.81 3.14
CA ARG A 78 -13.02 4.07 2.19
C ARG A 78 -12.07 5.01 1.45
N THR A 79 -12.57 6.14 0.97
CA THR A 79 -11.80 7.15 0.23
C THR A 79 -10.78 7.83 1.14
N ALA A 80 -11.16 8.20 2.35
CA ALA A 80 -10.26 8.79 3.34
C ALA A 80 -9.11 7.83 3.66
N LEU A 81 -9.43 6.58 3.99
CA LEU A 81 -8.44 5.57 4.33
C LEU A 81 -7.46 5.34 3.17
N LEU A 82 -7.98 5.10 1.96
CA LEU A 82 -7.10 4.87 0.80
C LEU A 82 -6.25 6.10 0.45
N SER A 83 -6.79 7.31 0.59
CA SER A 83 -6.04 8.55 0.36
C SER A 83 -4.90 8.73 1.36
N ALA A 84 -5.14 8.46 2.65
CA ALA A 84 -4.10 8.52 3.68
C ALA A 84 -2.99 7.49 3.43
N LEU A 85 -3.36 6.27 3.05
CA LEU A 85 -2.43 5.18 2.75
C LEU A 85 -1.59 5.47 1.51
N ALA A 86 -2.20 6.02 0.46
CA ALA A 86 -1.49 6.46 -0.74
C ALA A 86 -0.55 7.63 -0.44
N TYR A 87 -0.98 8.62 0.34
CA TYR A 87 -0.13 9.71 0.79
C TYR A 87 1.09 9.22 1.59
N LEU A 88 0.90 8.26 2.52
CA LEU A 88 2.00 7.62 3.24
C LEU A 88 2.94 6.87 2.28
N GLY A 89 2.38 6.15 1.30
CA GLY A 89 3.12 5.44 0.26
C GLY A 89 4.02 6.34 -0.58
N ASP A 90 3.50 7.49 -1.02
CA ASP A 90 4.25 8.53 -1.75
C ASP A 90 5.44 9.03 -0.91
N ASN A 91 5.24 9.11 0.41
CA ASN A 91 6.26 9.49 1.38
C ASN A 91 7.11 8.30 1.89
N SER A 92 7.09 7.17 1.18
CA SER A 92 7.87 5.96 1.49
C SER A 92 7.54 5.31 2.84
N TYR A 93 6.30 5.41 3.31
CA TYR A 93 5.79 4.70 4.48
C TYR A 93 4.67 3.75 4.10
N TRP A 94 4.75 2.51 4.56
CA TRP A 94 3.70 1.51 4.39
C TRP A 94 3.14 1.12 5.75
N VAL A 95 1.82 1.23 5.89
CA VAL A 95 1.07 0.72 7.05
C VAL A 95 0.98 -0.79 6.92
N THR A 96 1.80 -1.51 7.68
CA THR A 96 1.89 -2.98 7.62
C THR A 96 1.79 -3.64 8.99
N LYS A 97 1.95 -2.91 10.09
CA LYS A 97 2.06 -3.49 11.43
C LYS A 97 0.70 -3.53 12.16
N CYS A 98 -0.40 -3.68 11.44
CA CYS A 98 -1.74 -3.87 11.99
C CYS A 98 -2.47 -4.97 11.21
N THR A 99 -3.45 -5.57 11.87
CA THR A 99 -4.44 -6.47 11.29
C THR A 99 -5.54 -5.69 10.56
N ASP A 100 -6.39 -6.41 9.84
CA ASP A 100 -7.53 -5.85 9.13
C ASP A 100 -8.59 -5.34 10.11
N GLU A 101 -8.84 -6.09 11.19
CA GLU A 101 -9.72 -5.72 12.31
C GLU A 101 -9.28 -4.39 12.95
N GLU A 102 -7.99 -4.27 13.29
CA GLU A 102 -7.44 -3.04 13.91
C GLU A 102 -7.57 -1.83 12.97
N MET A 103 -7.39 -2.01 11.66
CA MET A 103 -7.54 -0.92 10.69
C MET A 103 -9.01 -0.53 10.48
N PHE A 104 -9.91 -1.52 10.49
CA PHE A 104 -11.35 -1.29 10.44
C PHE A 104 -11.80 -0.49 11.66
N GLU A 105 -11.47 -0.96 12.86
CA GLU A 105 -11.89 -0.34 14.11
C GLU A 105 -11.31 1.07 14.24
N PHE A 106 -10.03 1.26 13.94
CA PHE A 106 -9.41 2.58 13.88
C PHE A 106 -10.17 3.54 12.95
N THR A 107 -10.55 3.06 11.75
CA THR A 107 -11.27 3.90 10.79
C THR A 107 -12.70 4.20 11.25
N ARG A 108 -13.37 3.22 11.89
CA ARG A 108 -14.70 3.37 12.50
C ARG A 108 -14.68 4.41 13.63
N GLU A 109 -13.75 4.28 14.58
CA GLU A 109 -13.58 5.19 15.71
C GLU A 109 -13.32 6.63 15.24
N VAL A 110 -12.47 6.81 14.23
CA VAL A 110 -12.20 8.14 13.66
C VAL A 110 -13.45 8.70 12.96
N ALA A 111 -14.19 7.88 12.22
CA ALA A 111 -15.43 8.33 11.57
C ALA A 111 -16.52 8.72 12.60
N ALA A 112 -16.54 8.04 13.74
CA ALA A 112 -17.50 8.26 14.82
C ALA A 112 -17.08 9.37 15.79
N HIS A 113 -15.87 9.94 15.65
CA HIS A 113 -15.27 10.84 16.64
C HIS A 113 -15.12 10.21 18.04
N GLU A 114 -14.83 8.91 18.08
CA GLU A 114 -14.65 8.11 19.30
C GLU A 114 -13.17 7.83 19.60
N ILE A 115 -12.26 8.19 18.68
CA ILE A 115 -10.80 7.95 18.83
C ILE A 115 -10.16 8.79 19.94
N SER A 116 -10.85 9.81 20.45
CA SER A 116 -10.36 10.68 21.53
C SER A 116 -11.50 11.33 22.31
N ASP A 117 -11.35 11.45 23.64
CA ASP A 117 -12.25 12.25 24.49
C ASP A 117 -12.19 13.76 24.15
N ASN A 118 -11.09 14.22 23.54
CA ASN A 118 -10.91 15.61 23.14
C ASN A 118 -10.64 15.70 21.63
N ARG A 119 -11.56 16.36 20.90
CA ARG A 119 -11.47 16.58 19.44
C ARG A 119 -10.16 17.23 18.99
N ASP A 120 -9.57 18.10 19.81
CA ASP A 120 -8.31 18.77 19.47
C ASP A 120 -7.12 17.79 19.39
N ASN A 121 -7.26 16.60 19.98
CA ASN A 121 -6.22 15.57 20.00
C ASN A 121 -6.41 14.48 18.93
N GLU A 122 -7.55 14.41 18.25
CA GLU A 122 -7.85 13.35 17.27
C GLU A 122 -6.75 13.25 16.22
N ILE A 123 -6.35 14.36 15.60
CA ILE A 123 -5.31 14.35 14.56
C ILE A 123 -3.97 13.85 15.10
N LYS A 124 -3.60 14.20 16.35
CA LYS A 124 -2.36 13.74 16.97
C LYS A 124 -2.39 12.23 17.22
N ILE A 125 -3.53 11.71 17.70
CA ILE A 125 -3.72 10.28 17.97
C ILE A 125 -3.69 9.49 16.66
N ILE A 126 -4.39 9.97 15.63
CA ILE A 126 -4.35 9.39 14.27
C ILE A 126 -2.92 9.38 13.72
N ALA A 127 -2.17 10.47 13.87
CA ALA A 127 -0.79 10.54 13.40
C ALA A 127 0.13 9.54 14.13
N GLU A 128 -0.02 9.43 15.44
CA GLU A 128 0.73 8.47 16.25
C GLU A 128 0.35 7.02 15.90
N TRP A 129 -0.94 6.76 15.63
CA TRP A 129 -1.39 5.47 15.13
C TRP A 129 -0.72 5.13 13.80
N PHE A 130 -0.75 6.04 12.81
CA PHE A 130 -0.07 5.81 11.54
C PHE A 130 1.44 5.58 11.72
N LYS A 131 2.08 6.34 12.61
CA LYS A 131 3.52 6.20 12.89
C LYS A 131 3.86 4.83 13.48
N ARG A 132 3.09 4.35 14.46
CA ARG A 132 3.30 3.04 15.11
C ARG A 132 3.07 1.89 14.15
N HIS A 133 2.05 2.00 13.31
CA HIS A 133 1.63 0.92 12.41
C HIS A 133 2.36 0.95 11.05
N SER A 134 3.15 1.99 10.80
CA SER A 134 3.96 2.13 9.59
C SER A 134 5.38 1.59 9.75
N ARG A 135 5.94 1.19 8.60
CA ARG A 135 7.39 1.04 8.42
C ARG A 135 7.83 1.89 7.23
N ARG A 136 9.09 2.35 7.25
CA ARG A 136 9.68 2.97 6.07
C ARG A 136 9.89 1.89 5.01
N ARG A 137 9.55 2.19 3.77
CA ARG A 137 9.80 1.33 2.60
C ARG A 137 11.30 1.17 2.40
N GLU A 138 11.75 -0.06 2.23
CA GLU A 138 13.15 -0.35 1.96
C GLU A 138 13.38 -0.62 0.47
N VAL A 139 14.27 0.16 -0.14
CA VAL A 139 14.72 -0.02 -1.52
C VAL A 139 16.21 -0.32 -1.51
N LYS A 140 16.55 -1.55 -1.13
CA LYS A 140 17.92 -2.06 -1.14
C LYS A 140 17.91 -3.43 -1.81
N ASP A 141 18.39 -3.46 -3.04
CA ASP A 141 18.66 -4.73 -3.72
C ASP A 141 19.96 -5.32 -3.19
N GLN A 142 20.00 -6.65 -3.04
CA GLN A 142 21.17 -7.39 -2.56
C GLN A 142 21.59 -8.48 -3.55
N ARG A 143 22.85 -8.91 -3.44
CA ARG A 143 23.34 -10.09 -4.16
C ARG A 143 22.67 -11.34 -3.59
N MET A 144 22.49 -12.36 -4.43
CA MET A 144 21.96 -13.65 -3.99
C MET A 144 22.37 -14.77 -4.94
N LYS A 145 22.42 -15.99 -4.41
CA LYS A 145 22.68 -17.21 -5.17
C LYS A 145 21.41 -17.69 -5.88
N LEU A 146 21.57 -18.61 -6.83
CA LEU A 146 20.45 -19.14 -7.60
C LEU A 146 19.38 -19.80 -6.74
N HIS A 147 19.77 -20.65 -5.78
CA HIS A 147 18.81 -21.36 -4.93
C HIS A 147 17.98 -20.39 -4.07
N GLU A 148 18.61 -19.35 -3.51
CA GLU A 148 17.93 -18.29 -2.76
C GLU A 148 16.94 -17.54 -3.66
N LEU A 149 17.36 -17.18 -4.88
CA LEU A 149 16.50 -16.53 -5.85
C LEU A 149 15.29 -17.41 -6.22
N GLN A 150 15.51 -18.71 -6.46
CA GLN A 150 14.41 -19.65 -6.77
C GLN A 150 13.42 -19.77 -5.62
N GLU A 151 13.91 -19.89 -4.37
CA GLU A 151 13.09 -19.90 -3.17
C GLU A 151 12.24 -18.62 -3.08
N ARG A 152 12.85 -17.44 -3.25
CA ARG A 152 12.10 -16.17 -3.25
C ARG A 152 11.06 -16.10 -4.35
N LEU A 153 11.43 -16.46 -5.57
CA LEU A 153 10.50 -16.45 -6.70
C LEU A 153 9.30 -17.36 -6.46
N SER A 154 9.51 -18.53 -5.86
CA SER A 154 8.43 -19.47 -5.48
C SER A 154 7.44 -18.87 -4.48
N GLU A 155 7.91 -18.04 -3.54
CA GLU A 155 7.03 -17.35 -2.59
C GLU A 155 6.06 -16.40 -3.31
N PHE A 156 6.48 -15.83 -4.46
CA PHE A 156 5.63 -14.97 -5.30
C PHE A 156 4.89 -15.72 -6.42
N GLY A 157 4.82 -17.05 -6.34
CA GLY A 157 4.11 -17.89 -7.31
C GLY A 157 4.83 -18.06 -8.65
N PHE A 158 6.14 -17.80 -8.68
CA PHE A 158 6.97 -18.09 -9.84
C PHE A 158 7.73 -19.39 -9.63
N HIS A 159 7.81 -20.22 -10.66
CA HIS A 159 8.70 -21.38 -10.65
C HIS A 159 9.76 -21.23 -11.73
N VAL A 160 10.90 -21.87 -11.49
CA VAL A 160 12.09 -21.79 -12.34
C VAL A 160 12.39 -23.20 -12.86
N GLU A 161 12.39 -23.36 -14.17
CA GLU A 161 12.65 -24.64 -14.84
C GLU A 161 13.96 -24.59 -15.62
N ASP A 162 14.73 -25.67 -15.57
CA ASP A 162 15.90 -25.86 -16.41
C ASP A 162 15.48 -26.57 -17.70
N ARG A 163 15.66 -25.91 -18.85
CA ARG A 163 15.42 -26.52 -20.17
C ARG A 163 16.68 -27.15 -20.78
N CYS A 164 17.71 -27.38 -19.99
CA CYS A 164 18.96 -28.09 -20.31
C CYS A 164 19.76 -27.55 -21.50
N LYS A 165 19.34 -26.44 -22.13
CA LYS A 165 20.06 -25.81 -23.25
C LYS A 165 20.69 -24.49 -22.80
N ASN A 166 22.02 -24.42 -22.85
CA ASN A 166 22.82 -23.20 -22.69
C ASN A 166 22.81 -22.50 -21.31
N ASN A 167 22.68 -23.24 -20.21
CA ASN A 167 22.65 -22.67 -18.84
C ASN A 167 21.55 -21.59 -18.67
N LEU A 168 20.45 -21.73 -19.40
CA LEU A 168 19.32 -20.82 -19.36
C LEU A 168 18.18 -21.47 -18.57
N LEU A 169 17.70 -20.74 -17.56
CA LEU A 169 16.60 -21.16 -16.71
C LEU A 169 15.39 -20.29 -17.03
N ASP A 170 14.25 -20.91 -17.25
CA ASP A 170 13.02 -20.21 -17.57
C ASP A 170 12.17 -19.97 -16.32
N ILE A 171 11.59 -18.77 -16.24
CA ILE A 171 10.73 -18.35 -15.14
C ILE A 171 9.30 -18.29 -15.65
N PHE A 172 8.42 -18.99 -14.94
CA PHE A 172 7.00 -19.09 -15.24
C PHE A 172 6.16 -18.56 -14.09
N LYS A 173 4.94 -18.10 -14.39
CA LYS A 173 3.90 -17.77 -13.41
C LYS A 173 2.62 -18.49 -13.81
N GLY A 174 2.25 -19.54 -13.05
CA GLY A 174 1.37 -20.58 -13.59
C GLY A 174 1.97 -21.15 -14.87
N ASP A 175 1.16 -21.45 -15.89
CA ASP A 175 1.66 -22.01 -17.16
C ASP A 175 2.30 -20.97 -18.10
N LYS A 176 2.28 -19.69 -17.71
CA LYS A 176 2.76 -18.59 -18.57
C LYS A 176 4.26 -18.37 -18.37
N HIS A 177 5.02 -18.50 -19.45
CA HIS A 177 6.42 -18.05 -19.50
C HIS A 177 6.50 -16.52 -19.35
N VAL A 178 7.39 -16.05 -18.46
CA VAL A 178 7.56 -14.63 -18.16
C VAL A 178 8.89 -14.10 -18.68
N THR A 179 10.00 -14.77 -18.37
CA THR A 179 11.36 -14.40 -18.79
C THR A 179 12.30 -15.57 -18.53
N SER A 180 13.54 -15.45 -18.99
CA SER A 180 14.62 -16.39 -18.66
C SER A 180 15.74 -15.69 -17.89
N ILE A 181 16.48 -16.46 -17.09
CA ILE A 181 17.71 -16.05 -16.40
C ILE A 181 18.85 -16.99 -16.75
N ARG A 182 20.09 -16.49 -16.71
CA ARG A 182 21.26 -17.33 -16.96
C ARG A 182 21.83 -17.84 -15.66
N GLN A 183 21.97 -19.15 -15.51
CA GLN A 183 22.68 -19.75 -14.39
C GLN A 183 24.14 -19.27 -14.38
N LYS A 184 24.56 -18.66 -13.25
CA LYS A 184 25.93 -18.21 -13.03
C LYS A 184 26.72 -19.26 -12.23
N GLY A 185 27.95 -19.54 -12.65
CA GLY A 185 28.80 -20.56 -12.03
C GLY A 185 28.30 -22.01 -12.23
N VAL A 186 29.07 -22.95 -11.69
CA VAL A 186 28.75 -24.38 -11.73
C VAL A 186 27.56 -24.64 -10.80
N LYS A 187 26.46 -25.16 -11.34
CA LYS A 187 25.21 -25.41 -10.59
C LYS A 187 24.69 -24.19 -9.80
N GLY A 188 24.91 -22.97 -10.30
CA GLY A 188 24.40 -21.75 -9.64
C GLY A 188 25.24 -21.27 -8.44
N SER A 189 26.53 -21.63 -8.39
CA SER A 189 27.44 -21.29 -7.28
C SER A 189 27.76 -19.80 -7.18
N GLU A 190 27.68 -19.06 -8.29
CA GLU A 190 27.98 -17.63 -8.34
C GLU A 190 26.75 -16.78 -8.03
N GLU A 191 26.99 -15.63 -7.40
CA GLU A 191 25.94 -14.68 -7.06
C GLU A 191 25.50 -13.84 -8.26
N TYR A 192 24.21 -13.57 -8.32
CA TYR A 192 23.68 -12.49 -9.13
C TYR A 192 24.01 -11.16 -8.45
N ASP A 193 24.54 -10.22 -9.23
CA ASP A 193 24.83 -8.89 -8.76
C ASP A 193 23.54 -8.06 -8.56
N VAL A 194 23.65 -7.00 -7.77
CA VAL A 194 22.55 -6.09 -7.41
C VAL A 194 21.82 -5.55 -8.66
N LYS A 195 22.57 -5.20 -9.71
CA LYS A 195 22.00 -4.62 -10.94
C LYS A 195 21.16 -5.66 -11.69
N TYR A 196 21.64 -6.90 -11.76
CA TYR A 196 20.91 -8.01 -12.35
C TYR A 196 19.59 -8.28 -11.62
N ILE A 197 19.64 -8.40 -10.28
CA ILE A 197 18.44 -8.66 -9.47
C ILE A 197 17.42 -7.51 -9.61
N LYS A 198 17.88 -6.26 -9.60
CA LYS A 198 17.01 -5.09 -9.81
C LYS A 198 16.26 -5.14 -11.15
N ILE A 199 16.96 -5.48 -12.25
CA ILE A 199 16.35 -5.60 -13.58
C ILE A 199 15.36 -6.75 -13.62
N LEU A 200 15.72 -7.90 -13.03
CA LEU A 200 14.85 -9.07 -12.97
C LEU A 200 13.57 -8.76 -12.19
N ARG A 201 13.67 -8.18 -11.00
CA ARG A 201 12.51 -7.75 -10.19
C ARG A 201 11.59 -6.83 -10.99
N LYS A 202 12.13 -5.87 -11.74
CA LYS A 202 11.33 -4.99 -12.61
C LYS A 202 10.57 -5.77 -13.69
N LYS A 203 11.21 -6.74 -14.35
CA LYS A 203 10.55 -7.60 -15.36
C LYS A 203 9.44 -8.46 -14.76
N LEU A 204 9.67 -8.98 -13.56
CA LEU A 204 8.72 -9.86 -12.86
C LEU A 204 7.63 -9.08 -12.10
N LYS A 205 7.62 -7.74 -12.14
CA LYS A 205 6.71 -6.89 -11.36
C LYS A 205 6.83 -7.13 -9.85
N LEU A 206 8.04 -7.39 -9.37
CA LEU A 206 8.39 -7.59 -7.94
C LEU A 206 9.06 -6.33 -7.37
N THR A 207 8.48 -5.16 -7.66
CA THR A 207 8.99 -3.85 -7.24
C THR A 207 7.96 -3.11 -6.39
N PRO A 208 8.37 -2.03 -5.68
CA PRO A 208 7.44 -1.23 -4.88
C PRO A 208 6.19 -0.76 -5.60
N ASP A 209 6.29 -0.47 -6.91
CA ASP A 209 5.17 -0.03 -7.75
C ASP A 209 4.07 -1.10 -7.86
N TYR A 210 4.41 -2.36 -7.57
CA TYR A 210 3.51 -3.50 -7.52
C TYR A 210 3.33 -4.02 -6.09
N GLY A 211 3.58 -3.20 -5.07
CA GLY A 211 3.38 -3.56 -3.66
C GLY A 211 4.48 -4.42 -3.05
N ILE A 212 5.62 -4.61 -3.74
CA ILE A 212 6.70 -5.50 -3.28
C ILE A 212 8.01 -4.73 -3.13
N ASP A 213 8.30 -4.26 -1.92
CA ASP A 213 9.58 -3.61 -1.60
C ASP A 213 10.69 -4.61 -1.27
N SER A 214 11.86 -4.12 -0.89
CA SER A 214 13.01 -4.99 -0.62
C SER A 214 12.80 -5.81 0.65
N PHE A 215 12.17 -5.23 1.67
CA PHE A 215 11.76 -5.99 2.84
C PHE A 215 10.80 -7.12 2.46
N ALA A 216 9.81 -6.84 1.61
CA ALA A 216 8.87 -7.86 1.13
C ALA A 216 9.55 -8.97 0.33
N PHE A 217 10.49 -8.62 -0.55
CA PHE A 217 11.14 -9.57 -1.44
C PHE A 217 12.27 -10.37 -0.78
N TYR A 218 13.02 -9.75 0.14
CA TYR A 218 14.18 -10.38 0.80
C TYR A 218 13.91 -10.82 2.26
N GLY A 219 12.76 -10.46 2.84
CA GLY A 219 12.42 -10.72 4.25
C GLY A 219 12.32 -12.21 4.60
N VAL A 220 12.28 -12.57 5.88
CA VAL A 220 12.35 -13.98 6.32
C VAL A 220 11.16 -14.80 5.83
N LYS A 221 11.40 -16.09 5.52
CA LYS A 221 10.41 -17.10 5.11
C LYS A 221 9.18 -17.06 6.01
N GLY A 222 7.98 -16.98 5.42
CA GLY A 222 6.70 -16.82 6.14
C GLY A 222 6.16 -15.39 6.22
N SER A 223 6.96 -14.36 5.89
CA SER A 223 6.47 -12.97 5.75
C SER A 223 5.56 -12.77 4.53
N ILE A 224 5.68 -13.62 3.50
CA ILE A 224 4.84 -13.55 2.29
C ILE A 224 3.37 -13.91 2.55
N GLY A 225 3.07 -14.77 3.53
CA GLY A 225 1.69 -15.03 3.94
C GLY A 225 0.97 -13.75 4.40
N THR A 226 1.74 -12.82 4.99
CA THR A 226 1.28 -11.49 5.39
C THR A 226 1.26 -10.51 4.21
N LEU A 227 2.10 -10.69 3.18
CA LEU A 227 2.24 -9.80 2.00
C LEU A 227 1.35 -10.09 0.79
N ASN A 228 1.05 -11.35 0.49
CA ASN A 228 -0.05 -11.69 -0.42
C ASN A 228 -1.38 -11.27 0.18
N LYS A 229 -1.46 -11.27 1.52
CA LYS A 229 -2.41 -10.47 2.26
C LYS A 229 -2.22 -9.00 1.85
N TYR A 230 -1.11 -8.26 2.06
CA TYR A 230 -1.00 -6.80 1.74
C TYR A 230 -1.47 -6.31 0.33
N MET A 231 -1.34 -7.11 -0.73
CA MET A 231 -1.89 -6.79 -2.07
C MET A 231 -3.37 -7.13 -2.24
N SER A 232 -3.91 -8.07 -1.46
CA SER A 232 -5.34 -8.40 -1.34
C SER A 232 -6.02 -7.80 -0.08
N ILE A 233 -5.24 -7.19 0.83
CA ILE A 233 -5.53 -7.06 2.27
C ILE A 233 -6.59 -6.04 2.58
N ARG A 234 -6.74 -5.03 1.74
CA ARG A 234 -7.71 -3.98 2.06
C ARG A 234 -9.07 -4.26 1.47
N HIS A 235 -9.25 -5.35 0.74
CA HIS A 235 -10.58 -5.69 0.25
C HIS A 235 -11.53 -6.01 1.41
N GLU A 236 -11.07 -6.73 2.42
CA GLU A 236 -11.89 -7.09 3.58
C GLU A 236 -12.20 -5.86 4.46
N VAL A 237 -11.19 -5.08 4.85
CA VAL A 237 -11.38 -3.81 5.59
C VAL A 237 -12.34 -2.88 4.86
N MET A 238 -12.15 -2.68 3.55
CA MET A 238 -12.99 -1.77 2.77
C MET A 238 -14.41 -2.33 2.56
N ARG A 239 -14.61 -3.66 2.54
CA ARG A 239 -15.95 -4.27 2.57
C ARG A 239 -16.64 -4.04 3.91
N GLU A 240 -15.95 -4.26 5.02
CA GLU A 240 -16.54 -4.03 6.35
C GLU A 240 -16.89 -2.54 6.56
N LEU A 241 -16.02 -1.62 6.11
CA LEU A 241 -16.30 -0.17 6.12
C LEU A 241 -17.49 0.25 5.27
N ALA A 242 -17.97 -0.60 4.35
CA ALA A 242 -19.13 -0.31 3.52
C ALA A 242 -20.46 -0.63 4.23
N LYS A 243 -20.43 -1.48 5.26
CA LYS A 243 -21.63 -1.91 6.02
C LYS A 243 -22.05 -0.93 7.11
N ILE A 244 -21.20 0.05 7.43
CA ILE A 244 -21.39 1.04 8.49
C ILE A 244 -21.36 2.46 7.93
#